data_AF-A0A1N7G7M5-F1
#
_entry.id   AF-A0A1N7G7M5-F1
#
_cell.length_a   1.000
_cell.length_b   1.000
_cell.length_c   1.000
_cell.angle_alpha   90.00
_cell.angle_beta   90.00
_cell.angle_gamma   90.00
#
_symmetry.space_group_name_H-M   'P 1'
#
loop_
_entity.id
_entity.type
_entity.pdbx_description
1 polymer ?
#
loop_
_entity_poly.entity_id
_entity_poly.type
_entity_poly.pdbx_seq_one_letter_code
_entity_poly.pdbx_strand_id
1 'polypeptide(L)'
;MAATEQQHERALEKFLDARPDLRVELDNLNPLLAQAKGETAAQYRAERLHEAFEAEAEHQGLFAWELTLQLTATSPQDYENQRMEVHKEVAQMAGMEWAEYCELNGLKNQG
;
A
#
# COMPACT_ATOMS: atom_id res chain seq x y z
N MET A 1 3.75 12.31 -8.38
CA MET A 1 3.79 11.76 -7.00
C MET A 1 2.53 12.09 -6.18
N ALA A 2 1.82 13.22 -6.39
CA ALA A 2 0.57 13.50 -5.66
C ALA A 2 -0.59 12.52 -5.92
N ALA A 3 -0.70 11.94 -7.13
CA ALA A 3 -1.77 11.01 -7.47
C ALA A 3 -1.66 9.67 -6.69
N THR A 4 -0.44 9.20 -6.42
CA THR A 4 -0.19 7.96 -5.68
C THR A 4 -0.42 8.16 -4.17
N GLU A 5 -0.10 9.33 -3.63
CA GLU A 5 -0.40 9.68 -2.23
C GLU A 5 -1.91 9.75 -1.98
N GLN A 6 -2.67 10.41 -2.85
CA GLN A 6 -4.14 10.46 -2.75
C GLN A 6 -4.79 9.09 -2.93
N GLN A 7 -4.24 8.23 -3.80
CA GLN A 7 -4.72 6.85 -3.92
C GLN A 7 -4.44 6.06 -2.64
N HIS A 8 -3.26 6.25 -2.04
CA HIS A 8 -2.91 5.58 -0.80
C HIS A 8 -3.84 5.98 0.35
N GLU A 9 -4.11 7.27 0.55
CA GLU A 9 -5.08 7.74 1.55
C GLU A 9 -6.46 7.07 1.38
N ARG A 10 -6.95 7.00 0.14
CA ARG A 10 -8.23 6.34 -0.17
C ARG A 10 -8.19 4.83 0.08
N ALA A 11 -7.04 4.19 -0.13
CA ALA A 11 -6.86 2.78 0.19
C ALA A 11 -6.90 2.54 1.70
N LEU A 12 -6.29 3.41 2.51
CA LEU A 12 -6.34 3.34 3.97
C LEU A 12 -7.76 3.52 4.50
N GLU A 13 -8.54 4.43 3.92
CA GLU A 13 -9.96 4.59 4.25
C GLU A 13 -10.75 3.31 3.98
N LYS A 14 -10.62 2.74 2.77
CA LYS A 14 -11.26 1.47 2.40
C LYS A 14 -10.82 0.30 3.28
N PHE A 15 -9.53 0.26 3.63
CA PHE A 15 -8.96 -0.76 4.50
C PHE A 15 -9.58 -0.71 5.90
N LEU A 16 -9.73 0.50 6.47
CA LEU A 16 -10.41 0.68 7.74
C LEU A 16 -11.91 0.39 7.68
N ASP A 17 -12.59 0.75 6.59
CA ASP A 17 -14.02 0.47 6.43
C ASP A 17 -14.30 -1.04 6.37
N ALA A 18 -13.36 -1.83 5.83
CA ALA A 18 -13.42 -3.28 5.83
C ALA A 18 -13.05 -3.92 7.19
N ARG A 19 -12.46 -3.16 8.13
CA ARG A 19 -11.93 -3.64 9.42
C ARG A 19 -12.40 -2.77 10.59
N PRO A 20 -13.68 -2.89 10.99
CA PRO A 20 -14.21 -2.13 12.11
C PRO A 20 -13.44 -2.42 13.42
N ASP A 21 -12.97 -3.65 13.62
CA ASP A 21 -12.19 -4.03 14.81
C ASP A 21 -10.87 -3.27 14.89
N LEU A 22 -10.16 -3.14 13.76
CA LEU A 22 -8.93 -2.36 13.67
C LEU A 22 -9.19 -0.88 13.98
N ARG A 23 -10.32 -0.33 13.53
CA ARG A 23 -10.69 1.05 13.86
C ARG A 23 -10.87 1.25 15.36
N VAL A 24 -11.54 0.30 16.04
CA VAL A 24 -11.68 0.32 17.50
C VAL A 24 -10.33 0.18 18.20
N GLU A 25 -9.44 -0.67 17.72
CA GLU A 25 -8.09 -0.81 18.26
C GLU A 25 -7.31 0.51 18.16
N LEU A 26 -7.32 1.13 16.98
CA LEU A 26 -6.65 2.40 16.71
C LEU A 26 -7.21 3.56 17.55
N ASP A 27 -8.51 3.55 17.84
CA ASP A 27 -9.16 4.57 18.66
C ASP A 27 -8.89 4.37 20.17
N ASN A 28 -8.47 3.17 20.59
CA ASN A 28 -8.11 2.83 21.97
C ASN A 28 -6.59 2.77 22.22
N LEU A 29 -5.77 3.28 21.29
CA LEU A 29 -4.32 3.33 21.47
C LEU A 29 -3.93 4.09 22.74
N ASN A 30 -2.93 3.57 23.45
CA ASN A 30 -2.46 4.20 24.69
C ASN A 30 -1.76 5.55 24.38
N PRO A 31 -2.31 6.69 24.84
CA PRO A 31 -1.74 8.01 24.56
C PRO A 31 -0.37 8.23 25.22
N LEU A 32 0.01 7.42 26.20
CA LEU A 32 1.36 7.47 26.79
C LEU A 32 2.44 6.99 25.81
N LEU A 33 2.11 6.05 24.90
CA LEU A 33 3.05 5.57 23.90
C LEU A 33 3.37 6.64 22.85
N ALA A 34 2.36 7.38 22.41
CA ALA A 34 2.53 8.54 21.53
C ALA A 34 3.42 9.60 22.20
N GLN A 35 3.16 9.93 23.46
CA GLN A 35 3.97 10.90 24.23
C GLN A 35 5.41 10.43 24.41
N ALA A 36 5.65 9.13 24.65
CA ALA A 36 6.99 8.58 24.79
C ALA A 36 7.80 8.69 23.49
N LYS A 37 7.15 8.65 22.33
CA LYS A 37 7.75 8.92 21.01
C LYS A 37 7.87 10.40 20.67
N GLY A 38 7.24 11.30 21.43
CA GLY A 38 7.16 12.72 21.10
C GLY A 38 6.14 13.05 20.01
N GLU A 39 5.18 12.16 19.78
CA GLU A 39 4.14 12.27 18.76
C GLU A 39 2.80 12.67 19.37
N THR A 40 1.94 13.31 18.54
CA THR A 40 0.53 13.45 18.88
C THR A 40 -0.20 12.12 18.75
N ALA A 41 -1.32 11.96 19.47
CA ALA A 41 -2.16 10.76 19.35
C ALA A 41 -2.61 10.50 17.89
N ALA A 42 -2.84 11.55 17.10
CA ALA A 42 -3.23 11.44 15.71
C ALA A 42 -2.09 10.91 14.82
N GLN A 43 -0.86 11.39 15.03
CA GLN A 43 0.32 10.89 14.31
C GLN A 43 0.58 9.43 14.64
N TYR A 44 0.57 9.09 15.94
CA TYR A 44 0.76 7.72 16.39
C TYR A 44 -0.31 6.78 15.81
N ARG A 45 -1.58 7.21 15.80
CA ARG A 45 -2.68 6.46 15.18
C ARG A 45 -2.47 6.26 13.69
N ALA A 46 -2.01 7.29 12.97
CA ALA A 46 -1.71 7.19 11.54
C ALA A 46 -0.57 6.19 11.29
N GLU A 47 0.52 6.24 12.05
CA GLU A 47 1.61 5.27 11.94
C GLU A 47 1.11 3.83 12.16
N ARG A 48 0.32 3.58 13.22
CA ARG A 48 -0.24 2.24 13.49
C ARG A 48 -1.13 1.75 12.35
N LEU A 49 -1.88 2.66 11.72
CA LEU A 49 -2.68 2.33 10.55
C LEU A 49 -1.79 1.93 9.36
N HIS A 50 -0.72 2.69 9.07
CA HIS A 50 0.21 2.34 8.01
C HIS A 50 0.89 0.99 8.28
N GLU A 51 1.35 0.73 9.51
CA GLU A 51 1.95 -0.56 9.89
C GLU A 51 0.95 -1.72 9.71
N ALA A 52 -0.31 -1.54 10.11
CA ALA A 52 -1.35 -2.55 9.92
C ALA A 52 -1.65 -2.80 8.43
N PHE A 53 -1.58 -1.75 7.60
CA PHE A 53 -1.77 -1.85 6.15
C PHE A 53 -0.59 -2.58 5.48
N GLU A 54 0.64 -2.27 5.88
CA GLU A 54 1.85 -2.95 5.41
C GLU A 54 1.84 -4.43 5.80
N ALA A 55 1.52 -4.73 7.06
CA ALA A 55 1.41 -6.11 7.54
C ALA A 55 0.32 -6.90 6.78
N GLU A 56 -0.78 -6.25 6.39
CA GLU A 56 -1.79 -6.89 5.55
C GLU A 56 -1.28 -7.17 4.14
N ALA A 57 -0.58 -6.22 3.53
CA ALA A 57 0.02 -6.41 2.21
C ALA A 57 0.99 -7.61 2.24
N GLU A 58 1.88 -7.65 3.24
CA GLU A 58 2.81 -8.76 3.44
C GLU A 58 2.08 -10.10 3.65
N HIS A 59 1.01 -10.12 4.45
CA HIS A 59 0.20 -11.32 4.67
C HIS A 59 -0.44 -11.84 3.38
N GLN A 60 -0.78 -10.95 2.44
CA GLN A 60 -1.29 -11.30 1.12
C GLN A 60 -0.18 -11.61 0.09
N GLY A 61 1.10 -11.46 0.47
CA GLY A 61 2.24 -11.60 -0.45
C GLY A 61 2.35 -10.45 -1.44
N LEU A 62 1.89 -9.26 -1.06
CA LEU A 62 1.85 -8.05 -1.87
C LEU A 62 2.75 -6.97 -1.27
N PHE A 63 3.23 -6.05 -2.11
CA PHE A 63 3.74 -4.78 -1.63
C PHE A 63 2.60 -3.83 -1.23
N ALA A 64 2.87 -2.88 -0.32
CA ALA A 64 1.87 -1.88 0.10
C ALA A 64 1.29 -1.05 -1.07
N TRP A 65 2.10 -0.77 -2.10
CA TRP A 65 1.62 -0.11 -3.31
C TRP A 65 0.69 -1.00 -4.14
N GLU A 66 0.91 -2.32 -4.17
CA GLU A 66 0.01 -3.27 -4.84
C GLU A 66 -1.32 -3.37 -4.11
N LEU A 67 -1.30 -3.46 -2.77
CA LEU A 67 -2.52 -3.44 -1.97
C LEU A 67 -3.29 -2.12 -2.17
N THR A 68 -2.57 -1.00 -2.28
CA THR A 68 -3.16 0.31 -2.60
C THR A 68 -3.91 0.25 -3.92
N LEU A 69 -3.26 -0.21 -4.99
CA LEU A 69 -3.89 -0.35 -6.31
C LEU A 69 -5.08 -1.30 -6.26
N GLN A 70 -4.96 -2.44 -5.57
CA GLN A 70 -6.04 -3.43 -5.47
C GLN A 70 -7.29 -2.86 -4.79
N LEU A 71 -7.11 -2.05 -3.74
CA LEU A 71 -8.21 -1.41 -3.03
C LEU A 71 -8.80 -0.24 -3.82
N THR A 72 -8.02 0.48 -4.63
CA THR A 72 -8.50 1.65 -5.37
C THR A 72 -8.95 1.37 -6.80
N ALA A 73 -8.54 0.24 -7.38
CA ALA A 73 -8.91 -0.15 -8.73
C ALA A 73 -10.43 -0.32 -8.88
N THR A 74 -10.92 -0.02 -10.07
CA THR A 74 -12.34 -0.12 -10.42
C THR A 74 -12.74 -1.54 -10.84
N SER A 75 -11.77 -2.35 -11.26
CA SER A 75 -11.94 -3.75 -11.65
C SER A 75 -10.62 -4.52 -11.53
N PRO A 76 -10.64 -5.87 -11.52
CA PRO A 76 -9.41 -6.66 -11.55
C PRO A 76 -8.53 -6.38 -12.77
N GLN A 77 -9.12 -6.08 -13.93
CA GLN A 77 -8.38 -5.72 -15.14
C GLN A 77 -7.68 -4.36 -15.00
N ASP A 78 -8.35 -3.40 -14.36
CA ASP A 78 -7.79 -2.07 -14.07
C ASP A 78 -6.60 -2.17 -13.10
N TYR A 79 -6.70 -3.04 -12.10
CA TYR A 79 -5.60 -3.37 -11.19
C TYR A 79 -4.39 -3.95 -11.93
N GLU A 80 -4.56 -4.98 -12.76
CA GLU A 80 -3.44 -5.59 -13.50
C GLU A 80 -2.78 -4.60 -14.45
N ASN A 81 -3.56 -3.74 -15.11
CA ASN A 81 -3.02 -2.70 -15.99
C ASN A 81 -2.18 -1.68 -15.21
N GLN A 82 -2.70 -1.15 -14.10
CA GLN A 82 -1.97 -0.19 -13.26
C GLN A 82 -0.71 -0.81 -12.65
N ARG A 83 -0.82 -2.06 -12.18
CA ARG A 83 0.31 -2.82 -11.63
C ARG A 83 1.41 -3.01 -12.66
N MET A 84 1.04 -3.29 -13.91
CA MET A 84 1.99 -3.41 -15.02
C MET A 84 2.72 -2.09 -15.31
N GLU A 85 2.01 -0.96 -15.30
CA GLU A 85 2.63 0.36 -15.53
C GLU A 85 3.63 0.71 -14.42
N VAL A 86 3.31 0.45 -13.15
CA VAL A 86 4.26 0.67 -12.04
C VAL A 86 5.51 -0.20 -12.21
N HIS A 87 5.36 -1.48 -12.56
CA HIS A 87 6.51 -2.34 -12.83
C HIS A 87 7.40 -1.83 -13.97
N LYS A 88 6.82 -1.29 -15.05
CA LYS A 88 7.58 -0.67 -16.14
C LYS A 88 8.32 0.58 -15.68
N GLU A 89 7.70 1.43 -14.88
CA GLU A 89 8.35 2.60 -14.29
C GLU A 89 9.52 2.19 -13.40
N VAL A 90 9.35 1.16 -12.56
CA VAL A 90 10.42 0.61 -11.72
C VAL A 90 11.57 0.07 -12.56
N ALA A 91 11.29 -0.71 -13.61
CA ALA A 91 12.31 -1.21 -14.53
C ALA A 91 13.09 -0.05 -15.17
N GLN A 92 12.38 0.96 -15.66
CA GLN A 92 12.99 2.16 -16.25
C GLN A 92 13.87 2.92 -15.26
N MET A 93 13.41 3.13 -14.03
CA MET A 93 14.18 3.81 -12.98
C MET A 93 15.41 2.99 -12.54
N ALA A 94 15.30 1.66 -12.57
CA ALA A 94 16.42 0.76 -12.32
C ALA A 94 17.41 0.67 -13.50
N GLY A 95 17.09 1.27 -14.66
CA GLY A 95 17.86 1.13 -15.89
C GLY A 95 17.90 -0.32 -16.41
N MET A 96 16.86 -1.10 -16.09
CA MET A 96 16.75 -2.51 -16.42
C MET A 96 15.83 -2.70 -17.62
N GLU A 97 16.24 -3.57 -18.55
CA GLU A 97 15.40 -3.92 -19.69
C GLU A 97 14.11 -4.61 -19.20
N TRP A 98 12.99 -4.28 -19.82
CA TRP A 98 11.68 -4.79 -19.40
C TRP A 98 11.61 -6.32 -19.38
N ALA A 99 12.24 -6.97 -20.36
CA ALA A 99 12.30 -8.43 -20.43
C ALA A 99 13.07 -9.03 -19.23
N GLU A 100 14.21 -8.45 -18.86
CA GLU A 100 15.00 -8.86 -17.70
C GLU A 100 14.23 -8.64 -16.39
N TYR A 101 13.57 -7.49 -16.26
CA TYR A 101 12.73 -7.19 -15.11
C TYR A 101 11.57 -8.18 -14.96
N CYS A 102 10.92 -8.55 -16.06
CA CYS A 102 9.84 -9.54 -16.05
C CYS A 102 10.31 -10.91 -15.55
N GLU A 103 11.47 -11.38 -16.01
CA GLU A 103 12.03 -12.67 -15.58
C GLU A 103 12.34 -12.67 -14.08
N LEU A 104 12.91 -11.58 -13.56
CA LEU A 104 13.24 -11.44 -12.13
C LEU A 104 11.99 -11.38 -11.23
N ASN A 105 10.92 -10.74 -11.71
CA ASN A 105 9.70 -10.52 -10.93
C ASN A 105 8.57 -11.51 -11.24
N GLY A 106 8.82 -12.53 -12.07
CA GLY A 106 7.83 -13.54 -12.44
C GLY A 106 6.66 -12.99 -13.27
N LEU A 107 6.84 -11.87 -13.98
CA LEU A 107 5.82 -11.23 -14.79
C LEU A 107 5.75 -11.86 -16.18
N LYS A 108 4.55 -11.96 -16.75
CA LYS A 108 4.40 -12.36 -18.16
C LYS A 108 4.82 -11.21 -19.05
N ASN A 109 5.92 -11.39 -19.76
CA ASN A 109 6.33 -10.45 -20.81
C ASN A 109 5.30 -10.50 -21.95
N GLN A 110 4.43 -9.50 -22.02
CA GLN A 110 3.58 -9.27 -23.18
C GLN A 110 4.41 -8.42 -24.16
N GLY A 111 5.18 -9.10 -25.00
CA GLY A 111 6.07 -8.49 -26.00
C GLY A 111 5.35 -7.71 -27.08
#